data_AF-A0A1I0H6K5-F1
#
_entry.id   AF-A0A1I0H6K5-F1
#
_cell.length_a   1.000
_cell.length_b   1.000
_cell.length_c   1.000
_cell.angle_alpha   90.00
_cell.angle_beta   90.00
_cell.angle_gamma   90.00
#
_symmetry.space_group_name_H-M   'P 1'
#
loop_
_entity.id
_entity.type
_entity.pdbx_description
1 polymer ?
#
loop_
_entity_poly.entity_id
_entity_poly.type
_entity_poly.pdbx_seq_one_letter_code
_entity_poly.pdbx_strand_id
1 'polypeptide(L)'
;MLCRRLELLCVLVSVAAGVGATLGLPAYLSDIINRGIADKDMNYILHTGLIMLGIAVLGMVCNIITGFFASRIALGLGRNVRSRIFTKVEYFSQAEIDTFSTASLITRTNNDITQVQNC
;
A
#
# COMPACT_ATOMS: atom_id res chain seq x y z
N MET A 1 3.75 -19.69 8.66
CA MET A 1 4.06 -19.29 7.27
C MET A 1 2.83 -19.23 6.36
N LEU A 2 1.82 -20.10 6.55
CA LEU A 2 0.58 -20.11 5.75
C LEU A 2 -0.25 -18.81 5.87
N CYS A 3 -0.43 -18.27 7.09
CA CYS A 3 -1.14 -16.99 7.30
C CYS A 3 -0.55 -15.83 6.49
N ARG A 4 0.78 -15.71 6.43
CA ARG A 4 1.47 -14.61 5.73
C ARG A 4 1.34 -14.72 4.20
N ARG A 5 1.25 -15.94 3.66
CA ARG A 5 0.99 -16.19 2.23
C ARG A 5 -0.45 -15.78 1.86
N LEU A 6 -1.41 -16.02 2.75
CA LEU A 6 -2.80 -15.64 2.56
C LEU A 6 -2.98 -14.12 2.61
N GLU A 7 -2.35 -13.43 3.57
CA GLU A 7 -2.38 -11.96 3.67
C GLU A 7 -1.80 -11.28 2.42
N LEU A 8 -0.69 -11.79 1.89
CA LEU A 8 -0.08 -11.28 0.65
C LEU A 8 -0.99 -11.49 -0.57
N LEU A 9 -1.68 -12.62 -0.65
CA LEU A 9 -2.65 -12.90 -1.71
C LEU A 9 -3.85 -11.95 -1.63
N CYS A 10 -4.39 -11.72 -0.42
CA CYS A 10 -5.47 -10.76 -0.21
C CYS A 10 -5.08 -9.34 -0.62
N VAL A 11 -3.86 -8.90 -0.28
CA VAL A 11 -3.32 -7.59 -0.70
C VAL A 11 -3.20 -7.49 -2.21
N LEU A 12 -2.65 -8.52 -2.87
CA LEU A 12 -2.51 -8.51 -4.32
C LEU A 12 -3.88 -8.43 -5.02
N VAL A 13 -4.86 -9.17 -4.53
CA VAL A 13 -6.23 -9.15 -5.06
C VAL A 13 -6.90 -7.80 -4.82
N SER A 14 -6.77 -7.21 -3.63
CA SER A 14 -7.39 -5.91 -3.31
C SER A 14 -6.75 -4.76 -4.09
N VAL A 15 -5.44 -4.82 -4.35
CA VAL A 15 -4.73 -3.86 -5.23
C VAL A 15 -5.23 -4.00 -6.66
N ALA A 16 -5.27 -5.22 -7.21
CA ALA A 16 -5.73 -5.46 -8.57
C ALA A 16 -7.18 -4.98 -8.78
N ALA A 17 -8.05 -5.25 -7.81
CA ALA A 17 -9.43 -4.76 -7.81
C ALA A 17 -9.52 -3.23 -7.73
N GLY A 18 -8.71 -2.60 -6.85
CA GLY A 18 -8.66 -1.15 -6.71
C GLY A 18 -8.17 -0.44 -7.98
N VAL A 19 -7.11 -0.96 -8.61
CA VAL A 19 -6.56 -0.43 -9.87
C VAL A 19 -7.52 -0.68 -11.05
N GLY A 20 -8.19 -1.84 -11.08
CA GLY A 20 -9.21 -2.13 -12.08
C GLY A 20 -10.40 -1.16 -11.99
N ALA A 21 -10.83 -0.83 -10.77
CA ALA A 21 -11.90 0.14 -10.55
C ALA A 21 -11.49 1.56 -10.99
N THR A 22 -10.28 2.02 -10.68
CA THR A 22 -9.81 3.35 -11.09
C THR A 22 -9.57 3.46 -12.59
N LEU A 23 -9.12 2.39 -13.24
CA LEU A 23 -9.01 2.33 -14.71
C LEU A 23 -10.37 2.17 -15.41
N GLY A 24 -11.39 1.62 -14.73
CA GLY A 24 -12.74 1.50 -15.28
C GLY A 24 -13.47 2.83 -15.40
N LEU A 25 -13.27 3.77 -14.46
CA LEU A 25 -13.90 5.09 -14.46
C LEU A 25 -13.74 5.88 -15.78
N PRO A 26 -12.53 6.02 -16.39
CA PRO A 26 -12.40 6.70 -17.67
C PRO A 26 -13.07 5.98 -18.84
N ALA A 27 -13.22 4.65 -18.78
CA ALA A 27 -13.98 3.90 -19.79
C ALA A 27 -15.49 4.24 -19.72
N TYR A 28 -16.06 4.28 -18.51
CA TYR A 28 -17.44 4.73 -18.31
C TYR A 28 -17.65 6.20 -18.67
N LEU A 29 -16.66 7.06 -18.39
CA LEU A 29 -16.71 8.46 -18.80
C LEU A 29 -16.74 8.61 -20.34
N SER A 30 -15.94 7.82 -21.05
CA SER A 30 -15.96 7.80 -22.52
C SER A 30 -17.31 7.33 -23.07
N ASP A 31 -17.95 6.36 -22.41
CA ASP A 31 -19.28 5.87 -22.81
C ASP A 31 -20.39 6.91 -22.54
N ILE A 32 -20.30 7.66 -21.43
CA ILE A 32 -21.18 8.81 -21.16
C ILE A 32 -21.05 9.88 -22.24
N ILE A 33 -19.83 10.19 -22.69
CA ILE A 33 -19.59 11.19 -23.74
C ILE A 33 -20.12 10.69 -25.09
N ASN A 34 -19.84 9.44 -25.45
CA ASN A 34 -20.20 8.89 -26.76
C ASN A 34 -21.68 8.55 -26.92
N ARG A 35 -22.35 8.07 -25.85
CA ARG A 35 -23.76 7.66 -25.91
C ARG A 35 -24.67 8.64 -25.19
N GLY A 36 -24.32 9.05 -23.97
CA GLY A 36 -25.15 9.95 -23.18
C GLY A 36 -25.28 11.35 -23.78
N ILE A 37 -24.16 11.98 -24.15
CA ILE A 37 -24.16 13.35 -24.70
C ILE A 37 -24.61 13.36 -26.17
N ALA A 38 -24.21 12.35 -26.95
CA ALA A 38 -24.58 12.27 -28.38
C ALA A 38 -26.09 12.03 -28.58
N ASP A 39 -26.72 11.14 -27.80
CA ASP A 39 -28.18 10.88 -27.87
C ASP A 39 -29.01 11.83 -27.00
N LYS A 40 -28.38 12.76 -26.25
CA LYS A 40 -29.03 13.65 -25.26
C LYS A 40 -29.86 12.90 -24.21
N ASP A 41 -29.54 11.65 -23.92
CA ASP A 41 -30.30 10.83 -22.98
C ASP A 41 -29.84 11.07 -21.54
N MET A 42 -30.52 11.99 -20.85
CA MET A 42 -30.22 12.38 -19.47
C MET A 42 -30.41 11.23 -18.47
N ASN A 43 -31.33 10.30 -18.75
CA ASN A 43 -31.54 9.13 -17.90
C ASN A 43 -30.36 8.17 -17.96
N TYR A 44 -29.78 7.96 -19.16
CA TYR A 44 -28.58 7.13 -19.33
C TYR A 44 -27.38 7.71 -18.57
N ILE A 45 -27.19 9.03 -18.63
CA ILE A 45 -26.11 9.72 -17.92
C ILE A 45 -26.25 9.55 -16.40
N LEU A 46 -27.45 9.76 -15.85
CA LEU A 46 -27.71 9.64 -14.41
C LEU A 46 -27.53 8.20 -13.91
N HIS A 47 -28.02 7.22 -14.66
CA HIS A 47 -27.91 5.81 -14.29
C HIS A 47 -26.46 5.31 -14.34
N THR A 48 -25.71 5.71 -15.37
CA THR A 48 -24.30 5.37 -15.53
C THR A 48 -23.43 6.08 -14.49
N GLY A 49 -23.72 7.35 -14.19
CA GLY A 49 -23.05 8.11 -13.13
C GLY A 49 -23.25 7.49 -11.74
N LEU A 50 -24.43 6.96 -11.45
CA LEU A 50 -24.70 6.25 -10.19
C LEU A 50 -23.88 4.95 -10.08
N ILE A 51 -23.77 4.20 -11.19
CA ILE A 51 -22.95 2.98 -11.25
C ILE A 51 -21.46 3.33 -11.06
N MET A 52 -20.97 4.38 -11.69
CA MET A 52 -19.59 4.87 -11.50
C MET A 52 -19.31 5.24 -10.04
N LEU A 53 -20.27 5.88 -9.37
CA LEU A 53 -20.15 6.23 -7.95
C LEU A 53 -20.04 4.98 -7.08
N GLY A 54 -20.83 3.94 -7.36
CA GLY A 54 -20.72 2.64 -6.68
C GLY A 54 -19.36 1.98 -6.87
N ILE A 55 -18.82 1.99 -8.09
CA ILE A 55 -17.48 1.46 -8.41
C ILE A 55 -16.40 2.26 -7.69
N ALA A 56 -16.52 3.59 -7.64
CA ALA A 56 -15.58 4.45 -6.94
C ALA A 56 -15.54 4.18 -5.43
N VAL A 57 -16.70 4.00 -4.80
CA VAL A 57 -16.79 3.64 -3.37
C VAL A 57 -16.18 2.27 -3.11
N LEU A 58 -16.47 1.26 -3.94
CA LEU A 58 -15.86 -0.07 -3.83
C LEU A 58 -14.33 -0.02 -4.01
N GLY A 59 -13.86 0.75 -4.98
CA GLY A 59 -12.44 0.98 -5.21
C GLY A 59 -11.76 1.66 -4.01
N MET A 60 -12.42 2.64 -3.40
CA MET A 60 -11.92 3.31 -2.19
C MET A 60 -11.78 2.33 -1.02
N VAL A 61 -12.80 1.50 -0.77
CA VAL A 61 -12.76 0.48 0.30
C VAL A 61 -11.62 -0.53 0.06
N CYS A 62 -11.44 -0.99 -1.19
CA CYS A 62 -10.33 -1.89 -1.54
C CYS A 62 -8.95 -1.25 -1.29
N ASN A 63 -8.80 0.04 -1.60
CA ASN A 63 -7.56 0.77 -1.35
C ASN A 63 -7.29 0.96 0.15
N ILE A 64 -8.31 1.25 0.96
CA ILE A 64 -8.16 1.36 2.42
C ILE A 64 -7.72 0.03 3.04
N ILE A 65 -8.36 -1.08 2.63
CA ILE A 65 -8.02 -2.43 3.09
C ILE A 65 -6.57 -2.75 2.71
N THR A 66 -6.18 -2.45 1.48
CA THR A 66 -4.80 -2.62 1.00
C THR A 66 -3.82 -1.86 1.89
N GLY A 67 -4.08 -0.58 2.17
CA GLY A 67 -3.24 0.25 3.03
C GLY A 67 -3.09 -0.33 4.44
N PHE A 68 -4.18 -0.82 5.03
CA PHE A 68 -4.16 -1.45 6.35
C PHE A 68 -3.25 -2.69 6.40
N PHE A 69 -3.40 -3.60 5.43
CA PHE A 69 -2.56 -4.79 5.36
C PHE A 69 -1.09 -4.46 5.04
N ALA A 70 -0.85 -3.48 4.16
CA ALA A 70 0.50 -3.01 3.84
C ALA A 70 1.21 -2.47 5.09
N SER A 71 0.56 -1.61 5.88
CA SER A 71 1.11 -1.11 7.15
C SER A 71 1.38 -2.23 8.14
N ARG A 72 0.50 -3.24 8.23
CA ARG A 72 0.71 -4.39 9.12
C ARG A 72 1.96 -5.20 8.74
N ILE A 73 2.18 -5.42 7.44
CA ILE A 73 3.34 -6.13 6.91
C ILE A 73 4.62 -5.32 7.15
N ALA A 74 4.61 -4.02 6.89
CA ALA A 74 5.74 -3.11 7.12
C ALA A 74 6.16 -3.07 8.60
N LEU A 75 5.20 -3.01 9.53
CA LEU A 75 5.46 -3.07 10.97
C LEU A 75 6.09 -4.40 11.39
N GLY A 76 5.62 -5.52 10.83
CA GLY A 76 6.20 -6.85 11.06
C GLY A 76 7.64 -6.98 10.52
N LEU A 77 7.90 -6.42 9.34
CA LEU A 77 9.24 -6.33 8.76
C LEU A 77 10.17 -5.49 9.62
N GLY A 78 9.76 -4.28 10.02
CA GLY A 78 10.57 -3.41 10.85
C GLY A 78 10.89 -4.02 12.22
N ARG A 79 9.95 -4.77 12.83
CA ARG A 79 10.23 -5.52 14.07
C ARG A 79 11.33 -6.58 13.87
N ASN A 80 11.27 -7.34 12.76
CA ASN A 80 12.29 -8.33 12.43
C ASN A 80 13.65 -7.70 12.12
N VAL A 81 13.68 -6.60 11.38
CA VAL A 81 14.92 -5.87 11.07
C VAL A 81 15.53 -5.33 12.36
N ARG A 82 14.73 -4.69 13.22
CA ARG A 82 15.18 -4.16 14.51
C ARG A 82 15.79 -5.25 15.40
N SER A 83 15.14 -6.41 15.49
CA SER A 83 15.66 -7.55 16.26
C SER A 83 17.00 -8.06 15.71
N ARG A 84 17.14 -8.18 14.38
CA ARG A 84 18.39 -8.65 13.75
C ARG A 84 19.54 -7.66 13.94
N ILE A 85 19.27 -6.36 13.86
CA ILE A 85 20.29 -5.33 14.09
C ILE A 85 20.70 -5.34 15.56
N PHE A 86 19.76 -5.46 16.50
CA PHE A 86 20.08 -5.53 17.93
C PHE A 86 20.98 -6.73 18.25
N THR A 87 20.64 -7.92 17.74
CA THR A 87 21.50 -9.11 17.88
C THR A 87 22.87 -8.87 17.25
N LYS A 88 22.95 -8.24 16.08
CA LYS A 88 24.25 -7.97 15.43
C LYS A 88 25.11 -7.02 16.27
N VAL A 89 24.52 -5.96 16.85
CA VAL A 89 25.19 -4.99 17.75
C VAL A 89 25.74 -5.66 19.00
N GLU A 90 25.01 -6.64 19.56
CA GLU A 90 25.43 -7.38 20.76
C GLU A 90 26.67 -8.27 20.54
N TYR A 91 26.99 -8.61 19.28
CA TYR A 91 28.18 -9.38 18.89
C TYR A 91 29.37 -8.52 18.41
N PHE A 92 29.30 -7.18 18.47
CA PHE A 92 30.45 -6.34 18.12
C PHE A 92 31.52 -6.35 19.22
N SER A 93 32.79 -6.45 18.80
CA SER A 93 33.94 -6.33 19.72
C SER A 93 34.30 -4.86 19.98
N GLN A 94 34.98 -4.60 21.10
CA GLN A 94 35.37 -3.26 21.56
C GLN A 94 36.11 -2.41 20.52
N ALA A 95 36.79 -3.03 19.54
CA ALA A 95 37.55 -2.34 18.50
C ALA A 95 36.68 -1.67 17.39
N GLU A 96 35.44 -2.13 17.18
CA GLU A 96 34.54 -1.53 16.17
C GLU A 96 33.68 -0.39 16.73
N ILE A 97 33.48 -0.34 18.06
CA ILE A 97 32.81 0.77 18.75
C ILE A 97 33.62 2.08 18.67
N ASP A 98 34.95 1.99 18.60
CA ASP A 98 35.83 3.16 18.47
C ASP A 98 35.89 3.75 17.05
N THR A 99 35.56 2.97 16.00
CA THR A 99 35.57 3.45 14.61
C THR A 99 34.26 4.17 14.24
N PHE A 100 33.15 3.75 14.85
CA PHE A 100 31.85 4.39 14.67
C PHE A 100 31.27 4.75 16.03
N SER A 101 31.36 6.03 16.40
CA SER A 101 30.77 6.57 17.63
C SER A 101 29.35 6.04 17.85
N THR A 102 29.11 5.42 19.01
CA THR A 102 27.86 4.72 19.36
C THR A 102 26.59 5.54 19.07
N ALA A 103 26.65 6.86 19.26
CA ALA A 103 25.54 7.77 18.98
C ALA A 103 25.20 7.87 17.48
N SER A 104 26.19 7.81 16.59
CA SER A 104 26.01 7.84 15.13
C SER A 104 25.38 6.55 14.61
N LEU A 105 25.79 5.40 15.15
CA LEU A 105 25.24 4.09 14.78
C LEU A 105 23.75 3.97 15.12
N ILE A 106 23.35 4.44 16.30
CA ILE A 106 21.95 4.43 16.75
C ILE A 106 21.08 5.30 15.84
N THR A 107 21.56 6.49 15.48
CA THR A 107 20.80 7.46 14.68
C THR A 107 20.61 6.98 13.23
N ARG A 108 21.66 6.42 12.62
CA ARG A 108 21.58 5.81 11.27
C ARG A 108 20.66 4.59 11.24
N THR A 109 20.80 3.70 12.23
CA THR A 109 19.94 2.52 12.34
C THR A 109 18.47 2.88 12.49
N ASN A 110 18.13 3.87 13.32
CA ASN A 110 16.73 4.32 13.45
C ASN A 110 16.21 4.92 12.14
N ASN A 111 16.99 5.77 11.47
CA ASN A 111 16.61 6.36 10.17
C ASN A 111 16.44 5.31 9.08
N ASP A 112 17.30 4.30 9.02
CA ASP A 112 17.20 3.24 8.01
C ASP A 112 15.98 2.34 8.26
N ILE A 113 15.66 2.04 9.52
CA ILE A 113 14.46 1.27 9.87
C ILE A 113 13.20 2.05 9.49
N THR A 114 13.12 3.36 9.79
CA THR A 114 11.97 4.17 9.40
C THR A 114 11.87 4.36 7.89
N GLN A 115 12.98 4.50 7.17
CA GLN A 115 13.00 4.54 5.71
C GLN A 115 12.48 3.25 5.08
N VAL A 116 12.90 2.08 5.59
CA VAL A 116 12.42 0.77 5.10
C VAL A 116 10.96 0.50 5.48
N GLN A 117 10.47 1.05 6.61
CA GLN A 117 9.07 0.94 7.02
C GLN A 117 8.11 1.83 6.24
N ASN A 118 8.60 2.90 5.62
CA ASN A 118 7.80 3.88 4.88
C ASN A 118 7.78 3.64 3.35
N CYS A 119 8.47 2.60 2.85
CA CYS A 119 8.35 2.12 1.46
C CYS A 119 7.17 1.16 1.30
#